data_AF-A0A2X1N4E5-F1
#
_entry.id   AF-A0A2X1N4E5-F1
#
_cell.length_a   1.000
_cell.length_b   1.000
_cell.length_c   1.000
_cell.angle_alpha   90.00
_cell.angle_beta   90.00
_cell.angle_gamma   90.00
#
_symmetry.space_group_name_H-M   'P 1'
#
loop_
_entity.id
_entity.type
_entity.pdbx_description
1 polymer ?
#
loop_
_entity_poly.entity_id
_entity_poly.type
_entity_poly.pdbx_seq_one_letter_code
_entity_poly.pdbx_strand_id
1 'polypeptide(L)'
;MRYIRQLCCVSLLCLSGSAVAANVRLQVEGLSGQLEKNVRAQLSTIESDEVTPDRRFRARVDDAIREGLKALGYYQPTIEFDLRPPPKKGRQVLIAKVTPGVPVLIGGTDVVLRGGARTDKDYLKLLDTRPAIGTVLNQGDYENFKKSLTSIALRKGYFDSEFTKAQLGIALGLHKAFWDIDYNSGERYRFGHVTFEGSQIRDEYLQNLVPFKEGDEYESKDLAELNRRLSATGWFNSVVVAPQFDKARETKVLPLTGVVSPRTENTIETGVGYSTDVGPRVKATWKKPWMNSYGHSLTTSTSISAPEQILDFSYKMPLLKNPLEQYYLVQGGFKRTDLNDTESDSTTLVASRYWDLSSGWQRAINLRWSLDHFTQGEITNTTMLFYPGVMISRTRSRGGLMPTWGDSQRYSIDYSNTAWGSDVDFSVFQAQNVWIRTLYDRHRFVTRGTLGWIETGDFDKVPPDLRFFAGGDRSIRGYKYKSIAPKYAKR
;
A
#
# COMPACT_ATOMS: atom_id res chain seq x y z
N MET A 1 -78.22 2.09 8.67
CA MET A 1 -77.09 1.92 7.71
C MET A 1 -75.76 2.48 8.24
N ARG A 2 -75.21 1.92 9.31
CA ARG A 2 -73.82 2.20 9.76
C ARG A 2 -73.04 0.97 10.26
N TYR A 3 -73.70 -0.18 10.39
CA TYR A 3 -73.07 -1.42 10.88
C TYR A 3 -72.53 -2.36 9.78
N ILE A 4 -72.82 -2.11 8.50
CA ILE A 4 -72.38 -2.98 7.39
C ILE A 4 -70.96 -2.63 6.90
N ARG A 5 -70.49 -1.39 7.11
CA ARG A 5 -69.11 -0.99 6.71
C ARG A 5 -68.02 -1.49 7.65
N GLN A 6 -68.33 -1.80 8.90
CA GLN A 6 -67.33 -2.32 9.85
C GLN A 6 -67.14 -3.84 9.74
N LEU A 7 -68.13 -4.59 9.27
CA LEU A 7 -67.97 -6.04 9.05
C LEU A 7 -67.06 -6.37 7.87
N CYS A 8 -67.00 -5.55 6.82
CA CYS A 8 -66.11 -5.78 5.67
C CYS A 8 -64.63 -5.51 5.96
N CYS A 9 -64.30 -4.67 6.95
CA CYS A 9 -62.90 -4.45 7.34
C CYS A 9 -62.39 -5.54 8.30
N VAL A 10 -63.26 -6.16 9.10
CA VAL A 10 -62.87 -7.24 10.03
C VAL A 10 -62.78 -8.59 9.32
N SER A 11 -63.57 -8.83 8.27
CA SER A 11 -63.43 -10.06 7.44
C SER A 11 -62.24 -10.02 6.47
N LEU A 12 -61.70 -8.85 6.11
CA LEU A 12 -60.46 -8.74 5.34
C LEU A 12 -59.17 -8.85 6.19
N LEU A 13 -59.27 -8.75 7.52
CA LEU A 13 -58.11 -8.84 8.43
C LEU A 13 -57.89 -10.25 9.03
N CYS A 14 -58.80 -11.20 8.81
CA CYS A 14 -58.65 -12.59 9.27
C CYS A 14 -58.24 -13.59 8.16
N LEU A 15 -57.89 -13.08 6.96
CA LEU A 15 -57.32 -13.86 5.85
C LEU A 15 -55.92 -13.38 5.48
N SER A 16 -55.18 -12.80 6.43
CA SER A 16 -53.73 -12.86 6.42
C SER A 16 -53.32 -14.29 6.73
N GLY A 17 -53.56 -15.18 5.75
CA GLY A 17 -52.90 -16.46 5.70
C GLY A 17 -51.43 -16.18 5.91
N SER A 18 -50.90 -16.63 7.03
CA SER A 18 -49.47 -16.66 7.25
C SER A 18 -48.95 -17.50 6.11
N ALA A 19 -48.47 -16.85 5.05
CA ALA A 19 -47.65 -17.46 4.04
C ALA A 19 -46.40 -17.88 4.81
N VAL A 20 -46.45 -19.08 5.37
CA VAL A 20 -45.28 -19.78 5.83
C VAL A 20 -44.55 -20.07 4.53
N ALA A 21 -43.73 -19.12 4.09
CA ALA A 21 -42.70 -19.36 3.11
C ALA A 21 -41.81 -20.41 3.76
N ALA A 22 -42.17 -21.67 3.53
CA ALA A 22 -41.42 -22.81 3.98
C ALA A 22 -40.17 -22.84 3.12
N ASN A 23 -39.19 -22.00 3.44
CA ASN A 23 -37.92 -21.96 2.74
C ASN A 23 -37.34 -23.38 2.83
N VAL A 24 -37.34 -24.09 1.72
CA VAL A 24 -36.82 -25.46 1.65
C VAL A 24 -35.30 -25.36 1.88
N ARG A 25 -34.74 -26.30 2.64
CA ARG A 25 -33.29 -26.39 2.85
C ARG A 25 -32.71 -27.34 1.80
N LEU A 26 -31.74 -26.89 1.03
CA LEU A 26 -31.02 -27.73 0.08
C LEU A 26 -29.85 -28.44 0.79
N GLN A 27 -29.72 -29.75 0.56
CA GLN A 27 -28.60 -30.57 1.04
C GLN A 27 -28.07 -31.42 -0.12
N VAL A 28 -26.75 -31.51 -0.25
CA VAL A 28 -26.08 -32.33 -1.27
C VAL A 28 -25.43 -33.53 -0.59
N GLU A 29 -25.61 -34.72 -1.15
CA GLU A 29 -24.99 -35.97 -0.70
C GLU A 29 -24.25 -36.64 -1.87
N GLY A 30 -23.19 -37.40 -1.59
CA GLY A 30 -22.43 -38.15 -2.60
C GLY A 30 -21.21 -37.44 -3.19
N LEU A 31 -20.91 -36.23 -2.72
CA LEU A 31 -19.68 -35.48 -3.06
C LEU A 31 -18.76 -35.35 -1.84
N SER A 32 -17.47 -35.25 -2.07
CA SER A 32 -16.48 -34.99 -1.02
C SER A 32 -15.40 -34.01 -1.49
N GLY A 33 -14.70 -33.38 -0.54
CA GLY A 33 -13.55 -32.51 -0.81
C GLY A 33 -13.88 -31.31 -1.71
N GLN A 34 -13.11 -31.14 -2.78
CA GLN A 34 -13.21 -29.98 -3.67
C GLN A 34 -14.50 -29.99 -4.52
N LEU A 35 -15.04 -31.16 -4.86
CA LEU A 35 -16.31 -31.28 -5.60
C LEU A 35 -17.48 -30.74 -4.78
N GLU A 36 -17.57 -31.14 -3.52
CA GLU A 36 -18.60 -30.67 -2.59
C GLU A 36 -18.50 -29.16 -2.38
N LYS A 37 -17.27 -28.64 -2.19
CA LYS A 37 -17.02 -27.21 -2.01
C LYS A 37 -17.46 -26.39 -3.23
N ASN A 38 -17.10 -26.82 -4.44
CA ASN A 38 -17.44 -26.09 -5.67
C ASN A 38 -18.94 -26.11 -5.94
N VAL A 39 -19.59 -27.27 -5.80
CA VAL A 39 -21.04 -27.41 -5.96
C VAL A 39 -21.78 -26.58 -4.91
N ARG A 40 -21.33 -26.56 -3.64
CA ARG A 40 -21.93 -25.71 -2.60
C ARG A 40 -21.80 -24.22 -2.93
N ALA A 41 -20.65 -23.79 -3.44
CA ALA A 41 -20.46 -22.40 -3.85
C ALA A 41 -21.43 -22.02 -4.98
N GLN A 42 -21.60 -22.89 -5.98
CA GLN A 42 -22.53 -22.66 -7.08
C GLN A 42 -24.00 -22.67 -6.63
N LEU A 43 -24.36 -23.54 -5.69
CA LEU A 43 -25.72 -23.58 -5.14
C LEU A 43 -26.04 -22.39 -4.22
N SER A 44 -25.01 -21.75 -3.65
CA SER A 44 -25.18 -20.56 -2.80
C SER A 44 -25.54 -19.31 -3.60
N THR A 45 -25.46 -19.34 -4.94
CA THR A 45 -25.90 -18.23 -5.81
C THR A 45 -27.40 -18.25 -6.06
N ILE A 46 -28.11 -19.30 -5.64
CA ILE A 46 -29.56 -19.41 -5.74
C ILE A 46 -30.16 -18.77 -4.47
N GLU A 47 -30.95 -17.71 -4.66
CA GLU A 47 -31.59 -16.93 -3.58
C GLU A 47 -32.43 -17.82 -2.65
N SER A 48 -32.31 -17.59 -1.32
CA SER A 48 -32.98 -18.41 -0.30
C SER A 48 -34.50 -18.22 -0.22
N ASP A 49 -35.03 -17.21 -0.90
CA ASP A 49 -36.45 -16.87 -0.94
C ASP A 49 -37.19 -17.47 -2.15
N GLU A 50 -36.45 -18.05 -3.10
CA GLU A 50 -36.99 -18.74 -4.29
C GLU A 50 -37.14 -20.27 -4.12
N VAL A 51 -36.80 -20.80 -2.94
CA VAL A 51 -36.75 -22.25 -2.71
C VAL A 51 -38.15 -22.85 -2.55
N THR A 52 -38.87 -22.94 -3.66
CA THR A 52 -40.16 -23.62 -3.76
C THR A 52 -39.97 -25.10 -4.12
N PRO A 53 -40.84 -26.02 -3.66
CA PRO A 53 -40.72 -27.45 -3.95
C PRO A 53 -41.00 -27.85 -5.42
N ASP A 54 -41.01 -26.90 -6.35
CA ASP A 54 -41.51 -27.09 -7.71
C ASP A 54 -40.47 -27.74 -8.65
N ARG A 55 -40.94 -28.27 -9.78
CA ARG A 55 -40.05 -28.93 -10.77
C ARG A 55 -39.03 -27.96 -11.38
N ARG A 56 -39.35 -26.66 -11.44
CA ARG A 56 -38.48 -25.64 -12.03
C ARG A 56 -37.29 -25.33 -11.14
N PHE A 57 -37.50 -25.26 -9.83
CA PHE A 57 -36.43 -25.12 -8.86
C PHE A 57 -35.48 -26.31 -8.90
N ARG A 58 -36.00 -27.54 -8.97
CA ARG A 58 -35.16 -28.75 -9.12
C ARG A 58 -34.30 -28.71 -10.39
N ALA A 59 -34.85 -28.24 -11.51
CA ALA A 59 -34.09 -28.08 -12.75
C ALA A 59 -32.95 -27.06 -12.60
N ARG A 60 -33.20 -25.91 -11.97
CA ARG A 60 -32.14 -24.92 -11.68
C ARG A 60 -31.05 -25.49 -10.78
N VAL A 61 -31.42 -26.28 -9.78
CA VAL A 61 -30.46 -26.96 -8.89
C VAL A 61 -29.66 -28.03 -9.64
N ASP A 62 -30.31 -28.81 -10.51
CA ASP A 62 -29.64 -29.79 -11.40
C ASP A 62 -28.60 -29.10 -12.30
N ASP A 63 -29.00 -28.00 -12.97
CA ASP A 63 -28.11 -27.22 -13.82
C ASP A 63 -26.90 -26.67 -13.04
N ALA A 64 -27.12 -26.11 -11.84
CA ALA A 64 -26.06 -25.58 -11.01
C ALA A 64 -25.08 -26.66 -10.53
N ILE A 65 -25.58 -27.83 -10.12
CA ILE A 65 -24.73 -28.98 -9.74
C ILE A 65 -23.92 -29.45 -10.94
N ARG A 66 -24.56 -29.62 -12.10
CA ARG A 66 -23.88 -30.03 -13.34
C ARG A 66 -22.81 -29.04 -13.76
N GLU A 67 -23.06 -27.73 -13.66
CA GLU A 67 -22.08 -26.71 -14.00
C GLU A 67 -20.86 -26.75 -13.06
N GLY A 68 -21.10 -26.86 -11.75
CA GLY A 68 -20.03 -27.01 -10.76
C GLY A 68 -19.19 -28.27 -10.93
N LEU A 69 -19.81 -29.37 -11.38
CA LEU A 69 -19.13 -30.63 -11.67
C LEU A 69 -18.39 -30.62 -13.02
N LYS A 70 -18.98 -30.02 -14.06
CA LYS A 70 -18.36 -29.85 -15.39
C LYS A 70 -17.05 -29.10 -15.31
N ALA A 71 -17.01 -28.01 -14.53
CA ALA A 71 -15.79 -27.23 -14.30
C ALA A 71 -14.62 -28.06 -13.72
N LEU A 72 -14.93 -29.15 -13.02
CA LEU A 72 -13.99 -30.09 -12.40
C LEU A 72 -13.91 -31.43 -13.16
N GLY A 73 -14.36 -31.48 -14.41
CA GLY A 73 -14.18 -32.62 -15.30
C GLY A 73 -15.29 -33.66 -15.29
N TYR A 74 -16.36 -33.48 -14.52
CA TYR A 74 -17.45 -34.46 -14.40
C TYR A 74 -18.66 -34.05 -15.27
N TYR A 75 -18.71 -34.58 -16.49
CA TYR A 75 -19.71 -34.21 -17.50
C TYR A 75 -20.96 -35.09 -17.51
N GLN A 76 -20.89 -36.30 -16.94
CA GLN A 76 -21.99 -37.26 -16.94
C GLN A 76 -22.42 -37.65 -15.51
N PRO A 77 -22.78 -36.68 -14.63
CA PRO A 77 -23.26 -37.01 -13.30
C PRO A 77 -24.73 -37.48 -13.33
N THR A 78 -25.09 -38.33 -12.37
CA THR A 78 -26.49 -38.67 -12.07
C THR A 78 -26.92 -37.94 -10.81
N ILE A 79 -28.09 -37.30 -10.86
CA ILE A 79 -28.62 -36.47 -9.77
C ILE A 79 -30.05 -36.94 -9.49
N GLU A 80 -30.29 -37.34 -8.25
CA GLU A 80 -31.61 -37.75 -7.76
C GLU A 80 -32.07 -36.84 -6.64
N PHE A 81 -33.35 -36.47 -6.67
CA PHE A 81 -33.94 -35.57 -5.68
C PHE A 81 -34.87 -36.34 -4.75
N ASP A 82 -34.55 -36.34 -3.46
CA ASP A 82 -35.44 -36.82 -2.39
C ASP A 82 -35.92 -35.62 -1.56
N LEU A 83 -37.21 -35.58 -1.27
CA LEU A 83 -37.84 -34.45 -0.61
C LEU A 83 -38.40 -34.90 0.73
N ARG A 84 -37.67 -34.59 1.81
CA ARG A 84 -38.04 -35.05 3.15
C ARG A 84 -39.01 -34.08 3.82
N PRO A 85 -40.08 -34.61 4.44
CA PRO A 85 -41.04 -33.79 5.16
C PRO A 85 -40.34 -33.08 6.35
N PRO A 86 -40.82 -31.87 6.72
CA PRO A 86 -40.24 -31.12 7.84
C PRO A 86 -40.37 -31.92 9.16
N PRO A 87 -39.32 -32.01 9.98
CA PRO A 87 -39.47 -32.50 11.35
C PRO A 87 -40.36 -31.54 12.16
N LYS A 88 -40.93 -31.99 13.29
CA LYS A 88 -41.93 -31.27 14.11
C LYS A 88 -41.59 -29.80 14.47
N LYS A 89 -40.33 -29.36 14.32
CA LYS A 89 -39.86 -27.96 14.41
C LYS A 89 -38.77 -27.62 13.37
N GLY A 90 -38.94 -27.98 12.10
CA GLY A 90 -37.92 -27.74 11.07
C GLY A 90 -38.49 -27.39 9.68
N ARG A 91 -37.58 -27.07 8.77
CA ARG A 91 -37.89 -26.78 7.36
C ARG A 91 -37.92 -28.07 6.55
N GLN A 92 -38.67 -28.07 5.47
CA GLN A 92 -38.65 -29.12 4.46
C GLN A 92 -37.25 -29.18 3.83
N VAL A 93 -36.70 -30.38 3.59
CA VAL A 93 -35.33 -30.55 3.07
C VAL A 93 -35.38 -31.21 1.69
N LEU A 94 -34.80 -30.55 0.69
CA LEU A 94 -34.54 -31.14 -0.62
C LEU A 94 -33.12 -31.71 -0.60
N ILE A 95 -33.01 -33.03 -0.67
CA ILE A 95 -31.75 -33.76 -0.74
C ILE A 95 -31.46 -34.06 -2.21
N ALA A 96 -30.36 -33.52 -2.73
CA ALA A 96 -29.81 -33.89 -4.02
C ALA A 96 -28.71 -34.94 -3.80
N LYS A 97 -29.01 -36.20 -4.15
CA LYS A 97 -28.03 -37.28 -4.17
C LYS A 97 -27.30 -37.24 -5.50
N VAL A 98 -26.02 -36.93 -5.47
CA VAL A 98 -25.20 -36.68 -6.65
C VAL A 98 -24.13 -37.75 -6.74
N THR A 99 -24.10 -38.47 -7.87
CA THR A 99 -22.97 -39.33 -8.23
C THR A 99 -22.17 -38.64 -9.33
N PRO A 100 -20.88 -38.30 -9.12
CA PRO A 100 -20.09 -37.56 -10.09
C PRO A 100 -19.97 -38.23 -11.47
N GLY A 101 -20.00 -39.56 -11.51
CA GLY A 101 -19.76 -40.34 -12.72
C GLY A 101 -18.29 -40.41 -13.10
N VAL A 102 -18.01 -40.81 -14.35
CA VAL A 102 -16.65 -40.93 -14.88
C VAL A 102 -16.09 -39.54 -15.19
N PRO A 103 -14.92 -39.16 -14.62
CA PRO A 103 -14.29 -37.89 -14.95
C PRO A 103 -13.67 -37.91 -16.34
N VAL A 104 -13.70 -36.76 -17.00
CA VAL A 104 -12.88 -36.48 -18.17
C VAL A 104 -11.44 -36.25 -17.70
N LEU A 105 -10.48 -36.94 -18.32
CA LEU A 105 -9.06 -36.84 -18.02
C LEU A 105 -8.34 -36.00 -19.07
N ILE A 106 -7.20 -35.42 -18.73
CA ILE A 106 -6.33 -34.72 -19.69
C ILE A 106 -5.72 -35.75 -20.65
N GLY A 107 -6.07 -35.65 -21.93
CA GLY A 107 -5.53 -36.45 -23.02
C GLY A 107 -4.34 -35.81 -23.73
N GLY A 108 -4.23 -34.48 -23.69
CA GLY A 108 -3.12 -33.73 -24.27
C GLY A 108 -3.20 -32.24 -23.94
N THR A 109 -2.05 -31.57 -23.85
CA THR A 109 -1.93 -30.13 -23.53
C THR A 109 -1.09 -29.42 -24.57
N ASP A 110 -1.54 -29.49 -25.83
CA ASP A 110 -0.78 -28.98 -26.97
C ASP A 110 -0.83 -27.45 -26.99
N VAL A 111 0.35 -26.86 -26.90
CA VAL A 111 0.55 -25.41 -26.90
C VAL A 111 1.73 -25.10 -27.80
N VAL A 112 1.47 -24.36 -28.87
CA VAL A 112 2.50 -23.85 -29.78
C VAL A 112 2.69 -22.36 -29.51
N LEU A 113 3.93 -21.97 -29.23
CA LEU A 113 4.31 -20.57 -29.04
C LEU A 113 5.10 -20.07 -30.26
N ARG A 114 4.67 -18.93 -30.81
CA ARG A 114 5.32 -18.24 -31.94
C ARG A 114 5.83 -16.86 -31.52
N GLY A 115 6.70 -16.29 -32.34
CA GLY A 115 7.36 -15.01 -32.04
C GLY A 115 8.38 -15.14 -30.92
N GLY A 116 8.58 -14.05 -30.16
CA GLY A 116 9.52 -13.98 -29.04
C GLY A 116 9.16 -14.90 -27.87
N ALA A 117 7.89 -15.26 -27.67
CA ALA A 117 7.44 -16.15 -26.62
C ALA A 117 8.08 -17.56 -26.69
N ARG A 118 8.50 -17.99 -27.89
CA ARG A 118 9.15 -19.29 -28.09
C ARG A 118 10.47 -19.43 -27.32
N THR A 119 11.19 -18.33 -27.12
CA THR A 119 12.50 -18.28 -26.46
C THR A 119 12.49 -17.50 -25.15
N ASP A 120 11.34 -16.96 -24.77
CA ASP A 120 11.22 -16.14 -23.58
C ASP A 120 11.08 -16.99 -22.30
N LYS A 121 11.93 -16.71 -21.31
CA LYS A 121 11.98 -17.45 -20.05
C LYS A 121 10.65 -17.51 -19.27
N ASP A 122 9.83 -16.47 -19.32
CA ASP A 122 8.57 -16.43 -18.56
C ASP A 122 7.50 -17.27 -19.23
N TYR A 123 7.46 -17.28 -20.56
CA TYR A 123 6.59 -18.15 -21.35
C TYR A 123 7.00 -19.62 -21.24
N LEU A 124 8.31 -19.91 -21.32
CA LEU A 124 8.83 -21.26 -21.15
C LEU A 124 8.49 -21.81 -19.77
N LYS A 125 8.67 -21.01 -18.71
CA LYS A 125 8.26 -21.40 -17.35
C LYS A 125 6.75 -21.60 -17.22
N LEU A 126 5.94 -20.85 -17.96
CA LEU A 126 4.48 -21.04 -17.95
C LEU A 126 4.09 -22.41 -18.54
N LEU A 127 4.80 -22.91 -19.55
CA LEU A 127 4.55 -24.24 -20.11
C LEU A 127 4.69 -25.37 -19.07
N ASP A 128 5.50 -25.18 -18.02
CA ASP A 128 5.64 -26.17 -16.95
C ASP A 128 4.42 -26.22 -16.01
N THR A 129 3.53 -25.22 -16.08
CA THR A 129 2.30 -25.17 -15.25
C THR A 129 1.14 -25.94 -15.83
N ARG A 130 1.29 -26.51 -17.03
CA ARG A 130 0.24 -27.31 -17.68
C ARG A 130 -0.05 -28.58 -16.87
N PRO A 131 -1.32 -29.03 -16.82
CA PRO A 131 -1.66 -30.27 -16.13
C PRO A 131 -1.03 -31.48 -16.84
N ALA A 132 -0.58 -32.47 -16.07
CA ALA A 132 -0.02 -33.69 -16.63
C ALA A 132 -1.10 -34.53 -17.32
N ILE A 133 -0.70 -35.28 -18.36
CA ILE A 133 -1.60 -36.22 -19.03
C ILE A 133 -2.09 -37.27 -18.02
N GLY A 134 -3.38 -37.58 -18.06
CA GLY A 134 -4.04 -38.54 -17.17
C GLY A 134 -4.64 -37.94 -15.90
N THR A 135 -4.37 -36.67 -15.57
CA THR A 135 -5.06 -36.01 -14.44
C THR A 135 -6.50 -35.70 -14.79
N VAL A 136 -7.37 -35.53 -13.80
CA VAL A 136 -8.75 -35.06 -14.02
C VAL A 136 -8.74 -33.65 -14.62
N LEU A 137 -9.59 -33.42 -15.61
CA LEU A 137 -9.76 -32.11 -16.22
C LEU A 137 -10.22 -31.08 -15.20
N ASN A 138 -9.57 -29.91 -15.19
CA ASN A 138 -10.08 -28.71 -14.55
C ASN A 138 -10.10 -27.59 -15.59
N GLN A 139 -11.30 -27.08 -15.92
CA GLN A 139 -11.44 -26.03 -16.92
C GLN A 139 -10.79 -24.71 -16.48
N GLY A 140 -10.65 -24.50 -15.17
CA GLY A 140 -9.93 -23.37 -14.59
C GLY A 140 -8.47 -23.33 -15.01
N ASP A 141 -7.80 -24.47 -15.15
CA ASP A 141 -6.38 -24.52 -15.53
C ASP A 141 -6.18 -24.01 -16.97
N TYR A 142 -7.08 -24.39 -17.89
CA TYR A 142 -7.07 -23.92 -19.28
C TYR A 142 -7.28 -22.39 -19.37
N GLU A 143 -8.30 -21.87 -18.70
CA GLU A 143 -8.59 -20.43 -18.74
C GLU A 143 -7.51 -19.60 -18.03
N ASN A 144 -6.98 -20.10 -16.91
CA ASN A 144 -5.87 -19.44 -16.19
C ASN A 144 -4.59 -19.45 -17.00
N PHE A 145 -4.32 -20.53 -17.76
CA PHE A 145 -3.18 -20.60 -18.66
C PHE A 145 -3.29 -19.55 -19.77
N LYS A 146 -4.46 -19.43 -20.43
CA LYS A 146 -4.72 -18.37 -21.43
C LYS A 146 -4.56 -16.96 -20.86
N LYS A 147 -5.14 -16.70 -19.68
CA LYS A 147 -4.96 -15.42 -18.97
C LYS A 147 -3.50 -15.13 -18.67
N SER A 148 -2.71 -16.16 -18.33
CA SER A 148 -1.29 -16.02 -18.04
C SER A 148 -0.49 -15.66 -19.30
N LEU A 149 -0.80 -16.24 -20.47
CA LEU A 149 -0.20 -15.84 -21.75
C LEU A 149 -0.42 -14.34 -22.01
N THR A 150 -1.68 -13.88 -21.96
CA THR A 150 -2.03 -12.47 -22.14
C THR A 150 -1.39 -11.56 -21.08
N SER A 151 -1.29 -12.03 -19.83
CA SER A 151 -0.67 -11.27 -18.74
C SER A 151 0.84 -11.06 -18.96
N ILE A 152 1.55 -12.10 -19.43
CA ILE A 152 2.97 -11.98 -19.78
C ILE A 152 3.15 -11.02 -20.96
N ALA A 153 2.29 -11.12 -21.98
CA ALA A 153 2.31 -10.21 -23.12
C ALA A 153 2.19 -8.75 -22.69
N LEU A 154 1.19 -8.44 -21.86
CA LEU A 154 0.96 -7.08 -21.38
C LEU A 154 2.08 -6.58 -20.45
N ARG A 155 2.65 -7.47 -19.62
CA ARG A 155 3.74 -7.12 -18.69
C ARG A 155 5.05 -6.80 -19.41
N LYS A 156 5.36 -7.55 -20.46
CA LYS A 156 6.65 -7.47 -21.18
C LYS A 156 6.56 -6.68 -22.49
N GLY A 157 5.38 -6.23 -22.90
CA GLY A 157 5.21 -5.38 -24.07
C GLY A 157 5.15 -6.15 -25.39
N TYR A 158 4.54 -7.33 -25.41
CA TYR A 158 4.17 -8.03 -26.63
C TYR A 158 2.80 -7.54 -27.11
N PHE A 159 2.73 -6.29 -27.59
CA PHE A 159 1.46 -5.63 -27.90
C PHE A 159 0.79 -6.07 -29.22
N ASP A 160 1.48 -6.90 -30.00
CA ASP A 160 0.96 -7.55 -31.20
C ASP A 160 0.58 -9.02 -30.92
N SER A 161 0.46 -9.40 -29.65
CA SER A 161 0.16 -10.79 -29.30
C SER A 161 -1.27 -11.18 -29.67
N GLU A 162 -1.44 -12.38 -30.22
CA GLU A 162 -2.73 -12.92 -30.64
C GLU A 162 -2.83 -14.43 -30.43
N PHE A 163 -4.05 -14.91 -30.26
CA PHE A 163 -4.36 -16.34 -30.32
C PHE A 163 -4.77 -16.68 -31.75
N THR A 164 -3.93 -17.40 -32.48
CA THR A 164 -4.29 -17.91 -33.80
C THR A 164 -5.26 -19.09 -33.67
N LYS A 165 -5.08 -19.91 -32.61
CA LYS A 165 -6.02 -20.94 -32.17
C LYS A 165 -6.10 -20.98 -30.65
N ALA A 166 -7.31 -21.16 -30.12
CA ALA A 166 -7.53 -21.40 -28.70
C ALA A 166 -8.79 -22.26 -28.51
N GLN A 167 -8.62 -23.58 -28.51
CA GLN A 167 -9.72 -24.53 -28.37
C GLN A 167 -9.44 -25.53 -27.23
N LEU A 168 -10.52 -25.98 -26.60
CA LEU A 168 -10.51 -27.06 -25.62
C LEU A 168 -11.47 -28.14 -26.11
N GLY A 169 -10.92 -29.20 -26.72
CA GLY A 169 -11.70 -30.30 -27.25
C GLY A 169 -12.08 -31.28 -26.14
N ILE A 170 -13.38 -31.52 -25.95
CA ILE A 170 -13.90 -32.49 -24.97
C ILE A 170 -14.46 -33.70 -25.72
N ALA A 171 -13.77 -34.83 -25.64
CA ALA A 171 -14.18 -36.09 -26.25
C ALA A 171 -14.83 -37.00 -25.19
N LEU A 172 -16.13 -36.87 -24.98
CA LEU A 172 -16.87 -37.65 -23.97
C LEU A 172 -16.79 -39.15 -24.21
N GLY A 173 -16.81 -39.61 -25.47
CA GLY A 173 -16.67 -41.04 -25.79
C GLY A 173 -15.32 -41.64 -25.41
N LEU A 174 -14.28 -40.82 -25.24
CA LEU A 174 -12.95 -41.24 -24.78
C LEU A 174 -12.69 -40.86 -23.31
N HIS A 175 -13.62 -40.14 -22.66
CA HIS A 175 -13.42 -39.46 -21.39
C HIS A 175 -12.11 -38.66 -21.36
N LYS A 176 -11.77 -37.97 -22.47
CA LYS A 176 -10.52 -37.21 -22.61
C LYS A 176 -10.75 -35.78 -23.06
N ALA A 177 -9.90 -34.87 -22.58
CA ALA A 177 -9.83 -33.48 -23.00
C ALA A 177 -8.48 -33.14 -23.63
N PHE A 178 -8.49 -32.33 -24.69
CA PHE A 178 -7.30 -31.96 -25.44
C PHE A 178 -7.23 -30.44 -25.57
N TRP A 179 -6.13 -29.83 -25.13
CA TRP A 179 -5.87 -28.43 -25.41
C TRP A 179 -5.31 -28.31 -26.82
N ASP A 180 -5.72 -27.26 -27.53
CA ASP A 180 -5.18 -26.89 -28.83
C ASP A 180 -5.03 -25.36 -28.84
N ILE A 181 -3.86 -24.91 -28.40
CA ILE A 181 -3.51 -23.49 -28.31
C ILE A 181 -2.36 -23.21 -29.27
N ASP A 182 -2.55 -22.25 -30.16
CA ASP A 182 -1.49 -21.65 -30.98
C ASP A 182 -1.49 -20.14 -30.70
N TYR A 183 -0.41 -19.69 -30.06
CA TYR A 183 -0.28 -18.33 -29.55
C TYR A 183 0.94 -17.66 -30.15
N ASN A 184 0.72 -16.54 -30.83
CA ASN A 184 1.77 -15.73 -31.42
C ASN A 184 1.97 -14.47 -30.59
N SER A 185 3.12 -14.33 -29.93
CA SER A 185 3.40 -13.10 -29.18
C SER A 185 3.84 -11.93 -30.05
N GLY A 186 4.24 -12.19 -31.30
CA GLY A 186 5.05 -11.23 -32.05
C GLY A 186 6.38 -10.96 -31.34
N GLU A 187 6.94 -9.76 -31.55
CA GLU A 187 8.17 -9.31 -30.91
C GLU A 187 7.90 -8.36 -29.73
N ARG A 188 8.94 -8.16 -28.92
CA ARG A 188 8.85 -7.33 -27.72
C ARG A 188 9.06 -5.87 -28.09
N TYR A 189 8.15 -5.00 -27.66
CA TYR A 189 8.31 -3.56 -27.84
C TYR A 189 9.42 -3.02 -26.93
N ARG A 190 10.03 -1.93 -27.38
CA ARG A 190 11.07 -1.19 -26.67
C ARG A 190 10.56 0.19 -26.26
N PHE A 191 11.11 0.76 -25.20
CA PHE A 191 10.80 2.12 -24.79
C PHE A 191 11.32 3.14 -25.80
N GLY A 192 10.47 4.10 -26.15
CA GLY A 192 10.86 5.30 -26.88
C GLY A 192 11.13 6.48 -25.95
N HIS A 193 11.29 7.65 -26.55
CA HIS A 193 11.42 8.91 -25.82
C HIS A 193 10.16 9.23 -24.98
N VAL A 194 10.35 9.91 -23.85
CA VAL A 194 9.29 10.36 -22.95
C VAL A 194 9.12 11.86 -23.09
N THR A 195 7.96 12.30 -23.60
CA THR A 195 7.61 13.72 -23.70
C THR A 195 6.74 14.12 -22.52
N PHE A 196 7.08 15.22 -21.83
CA PHE A 196 6.30 15.74 -20.71
C PHE A 196 5.47 16.97 -21.13
N GLU A 197 4.21 17.01 -20.68
CA GLU A 197 3.26 18.09 -20.99
C GLU A 197 2.61 18.62 -19.71
N GLY A 198 2.38 19.94 -19.65
CA GLY A 198 1.74 20.59 -18.50
C GLY A 198 2.63 20.81 -17.27
N SER A 199 3.92 20.50 -17.37
CA SER A 199 4.89 20.70 -16.27
C SER A 199 5.28 22.16 -16.08
N GLN A 200 5.24 22.63 -14.84
CA GLN A 200 5.85 23.89 -14.40
C GLN A 200 7.34 23.73 -14.04
N ILE A 201 7.84 22.49 -13.98
CA ILE A 201 9.23 22.13 -13.68
C ILE A 201 9.99 21.92 -14.99
N ARG A 202 11.27 22.33 -15.03
CA ARG A 202 12.15 22.15 -16.19
C ARG A 202 12.23 20.67 -16.60
N ASP A 203 12.13 20.42 -17.90
CA ASP A 203 12.05 19.06 -18.48
C ASP A 203 13.24 18.17 -18.08
N GLU A 204 14.45 18.73 -18.05
CA GLU A 204 15.69 18.05 -17.64
C GLU A 204 15.60 17.37 -16.25
N TYR A 205 14.79 17.88 -15.32
CA TYR A 205 14.54 17.22 -14.04
C TYR A 205 13.64 15.99 -14.19
N LEU A 206 12.64 16.06 -15.08
CA LEU A 206 11.71 14.96 -15.32
C LEU A 206 12.37 13.83 -16.10
N GLN A 207 13.21 14.16 -17.08
CA GLN A 207 14.00 13.18 -17.82
C GLN A 207 14.90 12.37 -16.90
N ASN A 208 15.54 12.99 -15.90
CA ASN A 208 16.38 12.29 -14.92
C ASN A 208 15.58 11.44 -13.90
N LEU A 209 14.25 11.46 -13.94
CA LEU A 209 13.40 10.55 -13.15
C LEU A 209 13.03 9.27 -13.94
N VAL A 210 13.19 9.26 -15.26
CA VAL A 210 12.88 8.10 -16.11
C VAL A 210 13.74 6.89 -15.69
N PRO A 211 13.12 5.75 -15.30
CA PRO A 211 13.86 4.61 -14.76
C PRO A 211 14.47 3.70 -15.82
N PHE A 212 14.22 3.96 -17.10
CA PHE A 212 14.69 3.20 -18.25
C PHE A 212 15.39 4.11 -19.26
N LYS A 213 16.11 3.52 -20.20
CA LYS A 213 16.70 4.21 -21.34
C LYS A 213 15.86 3.97 -22.59
N GLU A 214 15.97 4.89 -23.54
CA GLU A 214 15.42 4.68 -24.88
C GLU A 214 16.06 3.45 -25.53
N GLY A 215 15.24 2.59 -26.12
CA GLY A 215 15.65 1.30 -26.68
C GLY A 215 15.64 0.12 -25.71
N ASP A 216 15.47 0.35 -24.40
CA ASP A 216 15.29 -0.74 -23.43
C ASP A 216 14.01 -1.53 -23.72
N GLU A 217 13.99 -2.81 -23.39
CA GLU A 217 12.80 -3.64 -23.58
C GLU A 217 11.67 -3.24 -22.60
N TYR A 218 10.44 -3.16 -23.09
CA TYR A 218 9.31 -2.68 -22.29
C TYR A 218 9.06 -3.57 -21.06
N GLU A 219 8.90 -2.96 -19.88
CA GLU A 219 8.29 -3.61 -18.72
C GLU A 219 7.26 -2.69 -18.06
N SER A 220 6.06 -3.24 -17.78
CA SER A 220 4.97 -2.47 -17.18
C SER A 220 5.32 -1.90 -15.79
N LYS A 221 6.24 -2.56 -15.06
CA LYS A 221 6.74 -2.08 -13.76
C LYS A 221 7.48 -0.75 -13.85
N ASP A 222 8.11 -0.47 -14.99
CA ASP A 222 8.93 0.73 -15.16
C ASP A 222 8.06 1.96 -15.44
N LEU A 223 6.91 1.78 -16.11
CA LEU A 223 5.85 2.80 -16.17
C LEU A 223 5.31 3.13 -14.78
N ALA A 224 5.03 2.10 -13.98
CA ALA A 224 4.56 2.28 -12.61
C ALA A 224 5.61 3.00 -11.76
N GLU A 225 6.90 2.68 -11.93
CA GLU A 225 8.00 3.34 -11.23
C GLU A 225 8.17 4.80 -11.67
N LEU A 226 8.07 5.12 -12.98
CA LEU A 226 8.07 6.50 -13.46
C LEU A 226 6.95 7.31 -12.82
N ASN A 227 5.72 6.77 -12.84
CA ASN A 227 4.56 7.42 -12.23
C ASN A 227 4.75 7.63 -10.71
N ARG A 228 5.28 6.61 -10.01
CA ARG A 228 5.60 6.69 -8.58
C ARG A 228 6.66 7.75 -8.30
N ARG A 229 7.73 7.82 -9.10
CA ARG A 229 8.83 8.80 -8.94
C ARG A 229 8.32 10.22 -9.11
N LEU A 230 7.58 10.48 -10.19
CA LEU A 230 6.98 11.79 -10.46
C LEU A 230 6.03 12.21 -9.34
N SER A 231 5.16 11.31 -8.88
CA SER A 231 4.24 11.56 -7.77
C SER A 231 4.99 11.82 -6.45
N ALA A 232 6.05 11.08 -6.17
CA ALA A 232 6.85 11.19 -4.95
C ALA A 232 7.63 12.51 -4.83
N THR A 233 7.84 13.24 -5.93
CA THR A 233 8.42 14.60 -5.88
C THR A 233 7.54 15.59 -5.13
N GLY A 234 6.23 15.38 -5.14
CA GLY A 234 5.24 16.34 -4.63
C GLY A 234 5.01 17.55 -5.54
N TRP A 235 5.62 17.62 -6.73
CA TRP A 235 5.48 18.75 -7.66
C TRP A 235 4.15 18.79 -8.42
N PHE A 236 3.42 17.68 -8.47
CA PHE A 236 2.22 17.53 -9.31
C PHE A 236 0.98 17.14 -8.52
N ASN A 237 -0.18 17.69 -8.92
CA ASN A 237 -1.50 17.28 -8.44
C ASN A 237 -1.94 15.95 -9.06
N SER A 238 -1.59 15.74 -10.33
CA SER A 238 -1.87 14.53 -11.08
C SER A 238 -0.70 14.19 -12.00
N VAL A 239 -0.48 12.89 -12.21
CA VAL A 239 0.52 12.34 -13.12
C VAL A 239 -0.14 11.21 -13.90
N VAL A 240 -0.10 11.30 -15.23
CA VAL A 240 -0.59 10.25 -16.13
C VAL A 240 0.47 9.99 -17.19
N VAL A 241 0.97 8.76 -17.25
CA VAL A 241 1.92 8.33 -18.27
C VAL A 241 1.18 7.45 -19.27
N ALA A 242 0.99 7.95 -20.48
CA ALA A 242 0.22 7.30 -21.53
C ALA A 242 1.12 6.81 -22.67
N PRO A 243 1.10 5.49 -22.98
CA PRO A 243 1.80 4.97 -24.16
C PRO A 243 1.13 5.39 -25.46
N GLN A 244 1.92 5.71 -26.48
CA GLN A 244 1.45 6.16 -27.78
C GLN A 244 1.51 5.03 -28.81
N PHE A 245 0.52 4.13 -28.79
CA PHE A 245 0.52 2.93 -29.63
C PHE A 245 0.46 3.22 -31.13
N ASP A 246 -0.21 4.31 -31.54
CA ASP A 246 -0.36 4.69 -32.95
C ASP A 246 0.99 4.91 -33.65
N LYS A 247 2.00 5.40 -32.91
CA LYS A 247 3.35 5.67 -33.42
C LYS A 247 4.30 4.47 -33.35
N ALA A 248 3.90 3.40 -32.66
CA ALA A 248 4.78 2.29 -32.29
C ALA A 248 4.54 1.01 -33.10
N ARG A 249 3.46 0.93 -33.89
CA ARG A 249 3.08 -0.29 -34.62
C ARG A 249 4.14 -0.76 -35.62
N GLU A 250 4.82 0.16 -36.29
CA GLU A 250 5.84 -0.18 -37.30
C GLU A 250 7.23 -0.35 -36.69
N THR A 251 7.65 0.60 -35.86
CA THR A 251 9.02 0.66 -35.30
C THR A 251 9.23 -0.26 -34.10
N LYS A 252 8.14 -0.70 -33.45
CA LYS A 252 8.14 -1.41 -32.15
C LYS A 252 8.80 -0.62 -31.02
N VAL A 253 9.02 0.68 -31.23
CA VAL A 253 9.51 1.62 -30.23
C VAL A 253 8.30 2.42 -29.74
N LEU A 254 8.04 2.37 -28.44
CA LEU A 254 6.83 2.91 -27.81
C LEU A 254 7.14 4.25 -27.13
N PRO A 255 6.89 5.40 -27.79
CA PRO A 255 7.01 6.69 -27.14
C PRO A 255 5.93 6.85 -26.06
N LEU A 256 6.26 7.58 -25.00
CA LEU A 256 5.38 7.84 -23.88
C LEU A 256 5.11 9.34 -23.74
N THR A 257 3.89 9.69 -23.38
CA THR A 257 3.53 11.07 -23.01
C THR A 257 3.18 11.13 -21.53
N GLY A 258 3.96 11.88 -20.77
CA GLY A 258 3.74 12.16 -19.35
C GLY A 258 2.97 13.46 -19.18
N VAL A 259 1.65 13.38 -19.05
CA VAL A 259 0.80 14.54 -18.77
C VAL A 259 0.75 14.78 -17.27
N VAL A 260 1.15 15.98 -16.85
CA VAL A 260 1.19 16.36 -15.45
C VAL A 260 0.44 17.67 -15.21
N SER A 261 -0.07 17.84 -13.99
CA SER A 261 -0.70 19.10 -13.56
C SER A 261 0.07 19.66 -12.35
N PRO A 262 0.41 20.96 -12.34
CA PRO A 262 1.11 21.58 -11.22
C PRO A 262 0.40 21.35 -9.88
N ARG A 263 1.16 21.05 -8.83
CA ARG A 263 0.61 20.93 -7.46
C ARG A 263 0.06 22.28 -7.01
N THR A 264 -0.97 22.28 -6.19
CA THR A 264 -1.46 23.50 -5.53
C THR A 264 -0.32 24.22 -4.80
N GLU A 265 -0.13 25.51 -5.08
CA GLU A 265 1.04 26.29 -4.63
C GLU A 265 1.15 26.47 -3.12
N ASN A 266 0.03 26.39 -2.41
CA ASN A 266 -0.04 26.62 -0.97
C ASN A 266 -0.93 25.55 -0.35
N THR A 267 -0.40 24.80 0.61
CA THR A 267 -1.15 23.85 1.44
C THR A 267 -0.97 24.23 2.89
N ILE A 268 -2.06 24.40 3.63
CA ILE A 268 -2.03 24.72 5.06
C ILE A 268 -2.64 23.54 5.82
N GLU A 269 -1.86 22.96 6.72
CA GLU A 269 -2.29 21.90 7.63
C GLU A 269 -2.29 22.46 9.05
N THR A 270 -3.38 22.27 9.78
CA THR A 270 -3.50 22.65 11.19
C THR A 270 -3.78 21.41 12.04
N GLY A 271 -3.32 21.43 13.28
CA GLY A 271 -3.54 20.34 14.24
C GLY A 271 -3.64 20.88 15.65
N VAL A 272 -4.59 20.35 16.43
CA VAL A 272 -4.78 20.69 17.83
C VAL A 272 -4.68 19.43 18.68
N GLY A 273 -4.01 19.54 19.82
CA GLY A 273 -3.91 18.49 20.82
C GLY A 273 -4.02 19.07 22.22
N TYR A 274 -4.32 18.21 23.18
CA TYR A 274 -4.37 18.56 24.60
C TYR A 274 -3.75 17.44 25.42
N SER A 275 -3.04 17.80 26.47
CA SER A 275 -2.52 16.88 27.47
C SER A 275 -2.60 17.52 28.85
N THR A 276 -2.68 16.71 29.90
CA THR A 276 -2.82 17.20 31.27
C THR A 276 -1.59 17.94 31.78
N ASP A 277 -0.41 17.66 31.24
CA ASP A 277 0.88 18.20 31.66
C ASP A 277 1.39 19.35 30.80
N VAL A 278 1.11 19.37 29.48
CA VAL A 278 1.52 20.46 28.57
C VAL A 278 0.37 21.45 28.29
N GLY A 279 -0.88 21.03 28.53
CA GLY A 279 -2.07 21.80 28.18
C GLY A 279 -2.39 21.76 26.68
N PRO A 280 -3.08 22.79 26.14
CA PRO A 280 -3.40 22.86 24.72
C PRO A 280 -2.15 23.09 23.88
N ARG A 281 -2.10 22.43 22.72
CA ARG A 281 -0.99 22.49 21.79
C ARG A 281 -1.52 22.63 20.37
N VAL A 282 -1.09 23.67 19.67
CA VAL A 282 -1.49 23.97 18.30
C VAL A 282 -0.28 23.80 17.38
N LYS A 283 -0.51 23.18 16.22
CA LYS A 283 0.44 23.06 15.11
C LYS A 283 -0.18 23.70 13.88
N ALA A 284 0.63 24.46 13.14
CA ALA A 284 0.30 24.89 11.80
C ALA A 284 1.50 24.67 10.89
N THR A 285 1.25 24.19 9.67
CA THR A 285 2.28 23.94 8.66
C THR A 285 1.81 24.49 7.33
N TRP A 286 2.54 25.46 6.80
CA TRP A 286 2.33 26.01 5.48
C TRP A 286 3.40 25.45 4.54
N LYS A 287 2.96 24.70 3.53
CA LYS A 287 3.81 24.09 2.51
C LYS A 287 3.61 24.81 1.19
N LYS A 288 4.73 25.20 0.57
CA LYS A 288 4.84 25.54 -0.84
C LYS A 288 5.60 24.42 -1.54
N PRO A 289 4.89 23.42 -2.10
CA PRO A 289 5.50 22.19 -2.62
C PRO A 289 6.39 22.42 -3.84
N TRP A 290 6.26 23.56 -4.50
CA TRP A 290 7.21 24.08 -5.47
C TRP A 290 7.26 25.62 -5.35
N MET A 291 8.45 26.20 -5.55
CA MET A 291 8.73 27.63 -5.46
C MET A 291 9.13 28.23 -6.80
N ASN A 292 9.72 27.41 -7.68
CA ASN A 292 10.25 27.81 -8.98
C ASN A 292 10.34 26.58 -9.90
N SER A 293 10.75 26.79 -11.15
CA SER A 293 10.88 25.74 -12.16
C SER A 293 12.03 24.75 -11.92
N TYR A 294 12.88 24.99 -10.93
CA TYR A 294 13.92 24.05 -10.47
C TYR A 294 13.41 23.02 -9.44
N GLY A 295 12.12 23.09 -9.07
CA GLY A 295 11.50 22.14 -8.14
C GLY A 295 11.87 22.39 -6.67
N HIS A 296 12.40 23.57 -6.34
CA HIS A 296 12.65 23.95 -4.95
C HIS A 296 11.33 24.01 -4.17
N SER A 297 11.35 23.69 -2.87
CA SER A 297 10.15 23.74 -2.03
C SER A 297 10.43 24.40 -0.69
N LEU A 298 9.41 25.04 -0.11
CA LEU A 298 9.48 25.69 1.19
C LEU A 298 8.42 25.12 2.13
N THR A 299 8.82 24.80 3.34
CA THR A 299 7.90 24.44 4.42
C THR A 299 8.14 25.35 5.61
N THR A 300 7.09 26.02 6.06
CA THR A 300 7.08 26.82 7.30
C THR A 300 6.21 26.10 8.30
N SER A 301 6.75 25.80 9.48
CA SER A 301 6.04 25.07 10.54
C SER A 301 6.08 25.86 11.82
N THR A 302 4.97 25.91 12.54
CA THR A 302 4.93 26.43 13.90
C THR A 302 4.23 25.45 14.83
N SER A 303 4.73 25.38 16.05
CA SER A 303 4.16 24.59 17.13
C SER A 303 4.12 25.42 18.39
N ILE A 304 2.92 25.67 18.90
CA ILE A 304 2.69 26.55 20.04
C ILE A 304 2.04 25.73 21.16
N SER A 305 2.66 25.78 22.32
CA SER A 305 2.14 25.28 23.60
C SER A 305 2.59 26.21 24.72
N ALA A 306 2.02 26.09 25.91
CA ALA A 306 2.44 26.90 27.05
C ALA A 306 3.95 26.80 27.33
N PRO A 307 4.57 25.60 27.42
CA PRO A 307 5.98 25.49 27.75
C PRO A 307 6.96 25.64 26.59
N GLU A 308 6.51 25.41 25.34
CA GLU A 308 7.39 25.44 24.17
C GLU A 308 6.69 26.12 22.99
N GLN A 309 7.39 27.07 22.35
CA GLN A 309 6.98 27.71 21.09
C GLN A 309 8.10 27.57 20.06
N ILE A 310 7.76 27.04 18.88
CA ILE A 310 8.71 26.71 17.81
C ILE A 310 8.22 27.33 16.50
N LEU A 311 9.16 27.90 15.75
CA LEU A 311 8.97 28.35 14.37
C LEU A 311 10.14 27.85 13.51
N ASP A 312 9.85 27.01 12.52
CA ASP A 312 10.82 26.40 11.62
C ASP A 312 10.54 26.79 10.16
N PHE A 313 11.62 27.02 9.42
CA PHE A 313 11.65 27.19 7.98
C PHE A 313 12.53 26.10 7.37
N SER A 314 12.08 25.47 6.30
CA SER A 314 12.80 24.40 5.61
C SER A 314 12.73 24.62 4.10
N TYR A 315 13.85 24.95 3.49
CA TYR A 315 14.00 25.11 2.04
C TYR A 315 14.73 23.91 1.44
N LYS A 316 14.07 23.18 0.55
CA LYS A 316 14.61 21.98 -0.10
C LYS A 316 14.96 22.27 -1.56
N MET A 317 16.15 21.85 -1.96
CA MET A 317 16.73 22.07 -3.30
C MET A 317 17.13 20.73 -3.94
N PRO A 318 16.28 20.14 -4.79
CA PRO A 318 16.59 18.94 -5.56
C PRO A 318 17.82 19.10 -6.46
N LEU A 319 18.65 18.06 -6.57
CA LEU A 319 19.78 18.06 -7.51
C LEU A 319 19.33 17.50 -8.86
N LEU A 320 19.77 18.16 -9.94
CA LEU A 320 19.43 17.79 -11.31
C LEU A 320 19.65 16.31 -11.63
N LYS A 321 20.80 15.72 -11.26
CA LYS A 321 21.16 14.33 -11.60
C LYS A 321 20.21 13.28 -11.03
N ASN A 322 19.69 13.49 -9.82
CA ASN A 322 18.79 12.56 -9.15
C ASN A 322 17.77 13.34 -8.30
N PRO A 323 16.76 14.00 -8.90
CA PRO A 323 15.96 15.01 -8.20
C PRO A 323 15.15 14.47 -7.02
N LEU A 324 14.70 13.22 -7.10
CA LEU A 324 13.95 12.58 -6.03
C LEU A 324 14.84 12.09 -4.89
N GLU A 325 15.99 11.51 -5.23
CA GLU A 325 16.87 10.81 -4.28
C GLU A 325 17.90 11.74 -3.64
N GLN A 326 18.21 12.88 -4.27
CA GLN A 326 19.32 13.74 -3.86
C GLN A 326 18.88 15.20 -3.82
N TYR A 327 19.01 15.82 -2.65
CA TYR A 327 18.72 17.23 -2.45
C TYR A 327 19.63 17.85 -1.38
N TYR A 328 19.71 19.18 -1.39
CA TYR A 328 20.12 19.98 -0.24
C TYR A 328 18.88 20.42 0.55
N LEU A 329 19.08 20.65 1.84
CA LEU A 329 18.05 21.14 2.74
C LEU A 329 18.68 22.23 3.62
N VAL A 330 18.13 23.44 3.56
CA VAL A 330 18.53 24.57 4.41
C VAL A 330 17.39 24.84 5.39
N GLN A 331 17.69 24.82 6.68
CA GLN A 331 16.71 25.00 7.75
C GLN A 331 17.09 26.19 8.61
N GLY A 332 16.10 26.94 9.04
CA GLY A 332 16.22 27.93 10.10
C GLY A 332 15.13 27.70 11.13
N GLY A 333 15.48 27.78 12.41
CA GLY A 333 14.54 27.51 13.50
C GLY A 333 14.72 28.50 14.64
N PHE A 334 13.61 28.89 15.23
CA PHE A 334 13.53 29.64 16.48
C PHE A 334 12.74 28.83 17.48
N LYS A 335 13.25 28.71 18.69
CA LYS A 335 12.58 27.98 19.76
C LYS A 335 12.71 28.73 21.06
N ARG A 336 11.57 28.90 21.74
CA ARG A 336 11.49 29.37 23.12
C ARG A 336 10.97 28.25 24.01
N THR A 337 11.61 28.07 25.14
CA THR A 337 11.25 27.09 26.17
C THR A 337 11.15 27.79 27.52
N ASP A 338 10.03 27.58 28.19
CA ASP A 338 9.78 27.97 29.58
C ASP A 338 9.12 26.77 30.26
N LEU A 339 9.93 25.89 30.84
CA LEU A 339 9.49 24.60 31.33
C LEU A 339 10.31 24.12 32.52
N ASN A 340 9.64 23.80 33.61
CA ASN A 340 10.26 23.31 34.85
C ASN A 340 11.32 24.31 35.34
N ASP A 341 12.60 23.92 35.33
CA ASP A 341 13.74 24.76 35.71
C ASP A 341 14.55 25.21 34.48
N THR A 342 13.94 25.20 33.29
CA THR A 342 14.57 25.51 32.00
C THR A 342 13.89 26.72 31.34
N GLU A 343 14.63 27.81 31.23
CA GLU A 343 14.28 28.97 30.40
C GLU A 343 15.30 29.06 29.26
N SER A 344 14.87 29.07 28.00
CA SER A 344 15.80 29.10 26.87
C SER A 344 15.20 29.70 25.62
N ASP A 345 16.00 30.52 24.93
CA ASP A 345 15.77 31.01 23.58
C ASP A 345 16.89 30.51 22.66
N SER A 346 16.52 29.76 21.63
CA SER A 346 17.42 29.10 20.69
C SER A 346 17.14 29.56 19.26
N THR A 347 18.21 29.89 18.54
CA THR A 347 18.20 30.11 17.10
C THR A 347 19.14 29.11 16.44
N THR A 348 18.69 28.44 15.37
CA THR A 348 19.51 27.47 14.66
C THR A 348 19.43 27.64 13.14
N LEU A 349 20.55 27.42 12.47
CA LEU A 349 20.64 27.26 11.02
C LEU A 349 21.28 25.90 10.71
N VAL A 350 20.71 25.17 9.76
CA VAL A 350 21.21 23.85 9.36
C VAL A 350 21.33 23.79 7.85
N ALA A 351 22.49 23.40 7.37
CA ALA A 351 22.68 23.00 5.99
C ALA A 351 22.89 21.48 5.94
N SER A 352 22.06 20.78 5.17
CA SER A 352 22.11 19.33 5.06
C SER A 352 22.16 18.87 3.62
N ARG A 353 22.87 17.77 3.38
CA ARG A 353 22.92 17.06 2.10
C ARG A 353 22.30 15.68 2.28
N TYR A 354 21.24 15.39 1.53
CA TYR A 354 20.48 14.13 1.62
C TYR A 354 20.73 13.18 0.44
N TRP A 355 20.72 11.89 0.75
CA TRP A 355 20.68 10.76 -0.18
C TRP A 355 19.61 9.75 0.26
N ASP A 356 18.44 9.88 -0.34
CA ASP A 356 17.28 9.02 -0.16
C ASP A 356 17.32 7.85 -1.15
N LEU A 357 16.79 6.70 -0.73
CA LEU A 357 16.71 5.50 -1.53
C LEU A 357 15.25 5.03 -1.63
N SER A 358 14.89 4.40 -2.75
CA SER A 358 13.56 3.80 -2.95
C SER A 358 13.18 2.74 -1.90
N SER A 359 14.17 2.16 -1.22
CA SER A 359 13.99 1.25 -0.07
C SER A 359 13.47 1.95 1.21
N GLY A 360 13.39 3.28 1.20
CA GLY A 360 12.94 4.14 2.30
C GLY A 360 14.06 4.63 3.22
N TRP A 361 15.32 4.23 2.97
CA TRP A 361 16.47 4.73 3.71
C TRP A 361 16.79 6.17 3.28
N GLN A 362 17.08 7.02 4.26
CA GLN A 362 17.52 8.39 4.10
C GLN A 362 18.85 8.54 4.82
N ARG A 363 19.83 9.14 4.14
CA ARG A 363 21.17 9.41 4.69
C ARG A 363 21.43 10.90 4.55
N ALA A 364 21.91 11.54 5.60
CA ALA A 364 22.21 12.95 5.56
C ALA A 364 23.54 13.27 6.25
N ILE A 365 24.27 14.22 5.67
CA ILE A 365 25.33 14.96 6.36
C ILE A 365 24.77 16.32 6.69
N ASN A 366 24.94 16.75 7.93
CA ASN A 366 24.44 17.99 8.48
C ASN A 366 25.62 18.88 8.89
N LEU A 367 25.44 20.18 8.73
CA LEU A 367 26.28 21.20 9.33
C LEU A 367 25.34 22.17 10.02
N ARG A 368 25.43 22.25 11.35
CA ARG A 368 24.55 23.05 12.17
C ARG A 368 25.32 24.19 12.81
N TRP A 369 24.68 25.35 12.81
CA TRP A 369 25.00 26.46 13.69
C TRP A 369 23.82 26.68 14.64
N SER A 370 24.09 26.98 15.91
CA SER A 370 23.07 27.44 16.85
C SER A 370 23.62 28.48 17.82
N LEU A 371 22.73 29.33 18.30
CA LEU A 371 22.96 30.26 19.39
C LEU A 371 21.84 30.07 20.41
N ASP A 372 22.23 29.70 21.62
CA ASP A 372 21.32 29.33 22.69
C ASP A 372 21.59 30.22 23.90
N HIS A 373 20.61 31.03 24.29
CA HIS A 373 20.60 31.74 25.56
C HIS A 373 19.71 30.95 26.52
N PHE A 374 20.24 30.53 27.66
CA PHE A 374 19.47 29.69 28.58
C PHE A 374 19.84 29.88 30.04
N THR A 375 18.86 29.62 30.90
CA THR A 375 19.00 29.44 32.34
C THR A 375 18.49 28.04 32.70
N GLN A 376 19.36 27.22 33.30
CA GLN A 376 19.03 25.87 33.77
C GLN A 376 19.26 25.75 35.27
N GLY A 377 18.20 25.83 36.05
CA GLY A 377 18.30 26.06 37.50
C GLY A 377 18.92 27.44 37.76
N GLU A 378 20.06 27.48 38.44
CA GLU A 378 20.78 28.73 38.76
C GLU A 378 21.89 29.08 37.74
N ILE A 379 22.07 28.26 36.71
CA ILE A 379 23.17 28.40 35.74
C ILE A 379 22.65 29.08 34.48
N THR A 380 23.13 30.29 34.21
CA THR A 380 22.81 31.06 33.00
C THR A 380 24.01 31.12 32.07
N ASN A 381 23.82 30.71 30.81
CA ASN A 381 24.85 30.71 29.78
C ASN A 381 24.31 31.22 28.45
N THR A 382 25.22 31.74 27.63
CA THR A 382 25.00 31.93 26.20
C THR A 382 26.02 31.06 25.50
N THR A 383 25.55 30.13 24.67
CA THR A 383 26.41 29.16 24.00
C THR A 383 26.16 29.22 22.50
N MET A 384 27.22 29.47 21.74
CA MET A 384 27.22 29.39 20.28
C MET A 384 27.89 28.09 19.86
N LEU A 385 27.17 27.29 19.07
CA LEU A 385 27.64 26.00 18.61
C LEU A 385 27.73 25.99 17.09
N PHE A 386 28.80 25.37 16.59
CA PHE A 386 28.96 25.06 15.18
C PHE A 386 29.52 23.66 15.05
N TYR A 387 28.76 22.74 14.44
CA TYR A 387 29.17 21.34 14.41
C TYR A 387 28.61 20.56 13.21
N PRO A 388 29.40 19.65 12.62
CA PRO A 388 28.89 18.66 11.69
C PRO A 388 28.18 17.51 12.40
N GLY A 389 27.34 16.81 11.64
CA GLY A 389 26.71 15.57 12.05
C GLY A 389 26.33 14.67 10.89
N VAL A 390 26.08 13.40 11.17
CA VAL A 390 25.57 12.42 10.21
C VAL A 390 24.30 11.80 10.75
N MET A 391 23.34 11.56 9.85
CA MET A 391 22.06 10.94 10.18
C MET A 391 21.74 9.84 9.18
N ILE A 392 21.29 8.70 9.69
CA ILE A 392 20.75 7.60 8.90
C ILE A 392 19.38 7.26 9.45
N SER A 393 18.36 7.23 8.61
CA SER A 393 17.01 6.87 9.02
C SER A 393 16.27 6.07 7.96
N ARG A 394 15.22 5.37 8.38
CA ARG A 394 14.28 4.69 7.49
C ARG A 394 12.91 4.64 8.11
N THR A 395 11.88 4.89 7.31
CA THR A 395 10.49 4.68 7.70
C THR A 395 9.76 3.83 6.67
N ARG A 396 9.09 2.77 7.13
CA ARG A 396 8.27 1.86 6.33
C ARG A 396 6.88 1.75 6.94
N SER A 397 5.84 1.82 6.12
CA SER A 397 4.45 1.77 6.58
C SER A 397 3.56 1.07 5.57
N ARG A 398 2.63 0.24 6.06
CA ARG A 398 1.58 -0.44 5.28
C ARG A 398 0.27 -0.43 6.09
N GLY A 399 -0.87 -0.29 5.41
CA GLY A 399 -2.20 -0.31 6.03
C GLY A 399 -2.81 1.06 6.34
N GLY A 400 -2.33 2.15 5.71
CA GLY A 400 -2.92 3.48 5.82
C GLY A 400 -2.44 4.29 7.03
N LEU A 401 -3.30 5.19 7.53
CA LEU A 401 -2.99 6.13 8.62
C LEU A 401 -2.73 5.44 9.96
N MET A 402 -3.45 4.34 10.24
CA MET A 402 -3.21 3.46 11.37
C MET A 402 -2.54 2.18 10.87
N PRO A 403 -1.20 2.16 10.69
CA PRO A 403 -0.54 1.06 10.02
C PRO A 403 -0.66 -0.24 10.80
N THR A 404 -0.93 -1.32 10.09
CA THR A 404 -0.94 -2.71 10.59
C THR A 404 0.48 -3.30 10.64
N TRP A 405 1.37 -2.77 9.80
CA TRP A 405 2.77 -3.14 9.77
C TRP A 405 3.62 -1.92 9.44
N GLY A 406 4.73 -1.76 10.15
CA GLY A 406 5.69 -0.72 9.84
C GLY A 406 6.82 -0.63 10.85
N ASP A 407 7.86 0.10 10.48
CA ASP A 407 8.93 0.45 11.40
C ASP A 407 9.58 1.78 11.02
N SER A 408 10.08 2.48 12.04
CA SER A 408 10.84 3.70 11.89
C SER A 408 12.12 3.58 12.71
N GLN A 409 13.24 3.89 12.08
CA GLN A 409 14.58 3.80 12.66
C GLN A 409 15.31 5.10 12.35
N ARG A 410 16.00 5.68 13.32
CA ARG A 410 16.87 6.84 13.10
C ARG A 410 18.07 6.77 14.04
N TYR A 411 19.24 7.00 13.47
CA TYR A 411 20.52 7.01 14.13
C TYR A 411 21.24 8.29 13.75
N SER A 412 21.81 9.00 14.72
CA SER A 412 22.61 10.19 14.44
C SER A 412 23.84 10.29 15.33
N ILE A 413 24.87 10.91 14.76
CA ILE A 413 26.12 11.25 15.44
C ILE A 413 26.41 12.70 15.12
N ASP A 414 26.58 13.52 16.15
CA ASP A 414 26.92 14.94 16.03
C ASP A 414 28.20 15.20 16.82
N TYR A 415 29.14 15.95 16.25
CA TYR A 415 30.47 16.15 16.83
C TYR A 415 30.84 17.63 16.80
N SER A 416 30.94 18.25 17.96
CA SER A 416 31.31 19.66 18.14
C SER A 416 32.74 19.77 18.65
N ASN A 417 33.50 20.70 18.09
CA ASN A 417 34.88 20.95 18.49
C ASN A 417 35.20 22.46 18.56
N THR A 418 35.90 22.87 19.62
CA THR A 418 36.34 24.24 19.85
C THR A 418 37.36 24.73 18.83
N ALA A 419 38.10 23.82 18.19
CA ALA A 419 39.11 24.13 17.18
C ALA A 419 38.57 24.86 15.92
N TRP A 420 37.27 24.78 15.64
CA TRP A 420 36.62 25.49 14.52
C TRP A 420 35.60 26.54 14.97
N GLY A 421 35.70 27.01 16.22
CA GLY A 421 34.92 28.14 16.73
C GLY A 421 33.58 27.78 17.37
N SER A 422 33.35 26.50 17.72
CA SER A 422 32.24 26.12 18.62
C SER A 422 32.61 26.39 20.09
N ASP A 423 31.66 26.72 20.95
CA ASP A 423 31.96 27.05 22.36
C ASP A 423 32.22 25.82 23.25
N VAL A 424 31.78 24.63 22.82
CA VAL A 424 31.82 23.40 23.64
C VAL A 424 32.26 22.20 22.81
N ASP A 425 33.22 21.43 23.34
CA ASP A 425 33.59 20.12 22.82
C ASP A 425 32.59 19.05 23.27
N PHE A 426 31.93 18.39 22.33
CA PHE A 426 31.03 17.27 22.64
C PHE A 426 30.86 16.28 21.50
N SER A 427 30.45 15.06 21.86
CA SER A 427 29.96 14.04 20.92
C SER A 427 28.57 13.56 21.35
N VAL A 428 27.58 13.66 20.47
CA VAL A 428 26.21 13.19 20.73
C VAL A 428 25.91 11.98 19.86
N PHE A 429 25.43 10.90 20.47
CA PHE A 429 24.97 9.69 19.81
C PHE A 429 23.50 9.47 20.12
N GLN A 430 22.66 9.28 19.10
CA GLN A 430 21.24 9.02 19.27
C GLN A 430 20.78 7.81 18.44
N ALA A 431 19.93 6.99 19.02
CA ALA A 431 19.25 5.89 18.33
C ALA A 431 17.79 5.83 18.75
N GLN A 432 16.87 5.81 17.79
CA GLN A 432 15.43 5.67 18.04
C GLN A 432 14.80 4.62 17.13
N ASN A 433 13.93 3.81 17.70
CA ASN A 433 13.29 2.68 17.03
C ASN A 433 11.79 2.62 17.38
N VAL A 434 10.96 2.43 16.36
CA VAL A 434 9.52 2.14 16.50
C VAL A 434 9.20 0.94 15.64
N TRP A 435 8.55 -0.07 16.22
CA TRP A 435 8.16 -1.29 15.53
C TRP A 435 6.66 -1.53 15.72
N ILE A 436 5.93 -1.71 14.62
CA ILE A 436 4.49 -1.95 14.61
C ILE A 436 4.22 -3.28 13.90
N ARG A 437 3.60 -4.22 14.59
CA ARG A 437 3.23 -5.53 14.03
C ARG A 437 1.82 -5.90 14.46
N THR A 438 1.02 -6.40 13.52
CA THR A 438 -0.30 -6.98 13.81
C THR A 438 -0.24 -8.49 13.61
N LEU A 439 -0.69 -9.27 14.61
CA LEU A 439 -0.86 -10.71 14.55
C LEU A 439 -2.35 -11.07 14.44
N TYR A 440 -2.65 -12.08 13.61
CA TYR A 440 -4.02 -12.57 13.35
C TYR A 440 -5.02 -11.46 12.98
N ASP A 441 -4.56 -10.43 12.27
CA ASP A 441 -5.33 -9.25 11.84
C ASP A 441 -6.07 -8.46 12.95
N ARG A 442 -5.83 -8.78 14.23
CA ARG A 442 -6.54 -8.19 15.38
C ARG A 442 -5.63 -7.72 16.50
N HIS A 443 -4.47 -8.36 16.70
CA HIS A 443 -3.59 -8.08 17.84
C HIS A 443 -2.42 -7.19 17.42
N ARG A 444 -2.50 -5.89 17.72
CA ARG A 444 -1.50 -4.90 17.30
C ARG A 444 -0.52 -4.56 18.41
N PHE A 445 0.76 -4.79 18.16
CA PHE A 445 1.87 -4.51 19.06
C PHE A 445 2.65 -3.28 18.56
N VAL A 446 2.94 -2.36 19.48
CA VAL A 446 3.74 -1.16 19.19
C VAL A 446 4.87 -1.07 20.21
N THR A 447 6.09 -1.28 19.76
CA THR A 447 7.30 -1.26 20.58
C THR A 447 8.13 -0.03 20.23
N ARG A 448 8.65 0.66 21.25
CA ARG A 448 9.47 1.87 21.09
C ARG A 448 10.74 1.75 21.93
N GLY A 449 11.84 2.27 21.43
CA GLY A 449 13.09 2.39 22.17
C GLY A 449 13.87 3.61 21.72
N THR A 450 14.41 4.36 22.67
CA THR A 450 15.23 5.56 22.44
C THR A 450 16.48 5.47 23.31
N LEU A 451 17.64 5.71 22.72
CA LEU A 451 18.94 5.80 23.37
C LEU A 451 19.57 7.15 23.01
N GLY A 452 20.16 7.81 24.00
CA GLY A 452 20.87 9.07 23.86
C GLY A 452 22.10 9.06 24.74
N TRP A 453 23.24 9.45 24.19
CA TRP A 453 24.51 9.62 24.91
C TRP A 453 25.14 10.94 24.47
N ILE A 454 25.58 11.75 25.42
CA ILE A 454 26.36 12.95 25.17
C ILE A 454 27.64 12.87 25.99
N GLU A 455 28.78 12.90 25.31
CA GLU A 455 30.10 12.95 25.92
C GLU A 455 30.62 14.38 25.81
N THR A 456 30.95 15.01 26.93
CA THR A 456 31.48 16.39 26.97
C THR A 456 32.25 16.62 28.27
N GLY A 457 33.28 17.47 28.19
CA GLY A 457 34.01 17.92 29.37
C GLY A 457 33.38 19.11 30.09
N ASP A 458 32.39 19.78 29.49
CA ASP A 458 31.81 21.04 29.99
C ASP A 458 30.27 21.02 29.86
N PHE A 459 29.64 20.11 30.61
CA PHE A 459 28.19 19.84 30.51
C PHE A 459 27.32 21.05 30.88
N ASP A 460 27.81 21.93 31.76
CA ASP A 460 27.07 23.12 32.20
C ASP A 460 26.85 24.12 31.04
N LYS A 461 27.77 24.18 30.07
CA LYS A 461 27.63 25.01 28.86
C LYS A 461 26.80 24.38 27.75
N VAL A 462 26.49 23.08 27.83
CA VAL A 462 25.64 22.42 26.83
C VAL A 462 24.21 22.97 26.95
N PRO A 463 23.61 23.49 25.85
CA PRO A 463 22.22 23.94 25.86
C PRO A 463 21.24 22.86 26.31
N PRO A 464 20.17 23.21 27.07
CA PRO A 464 19.17 22.26 27.56
C PRO A 464 18.52 21.40 26.46
N ASP A 465 18.41 21.92 25.24
CA ASP A 465 17.85 21.20 24.10
C ASP A 465 18.73 20.04 23.58
N LEU A 466 20.03 20.04 23.91
CA LEU A 466 20.94 18.92 23.63
C LEU A 466 21.07 17.97 24.83
N ARG A 467 20.55 18.36 26.01
CA ARG A 467 20.51 17.49 27.20
C ARG A 467 19.33 16.51 27.10
N PHE A 468 19.42 15.41 27.85
CA PHE A 468 18.40 14.37 27.85
C PHE A 468 17.49 14.45 29.08
N PHE A 469 16.19 14.59 28.84
CA PHE A 469 15.13 14.54 29.86
C PHE A 469 14.11 13.45 29.51
N ALA A 470 13.61 12.73 30.52
CA ALA A 470 12.57 11.70 30.35
C ALA A 470 11.24 12.10 31.03
N GLY A 471 10.16 11.40 30.66
CA GLY A 471 8.80 11.66 31.15
C GLY A 471 7.90 12.37 30.13
N GLY A 472 6.60 12.12 30.20
CA GLY A 472 5.59 12.64 29.27
C GLY A 472 5.23 11.68 28.14
N ASP A 473 4.38 12.15 27.22
CA ASP A 473 4.00 11.37 26.04
C ASP A 473 5.21 11.00 25.17
N ARG A 474 5.18 9.79 24.60
CA ARG A 474 6.26 9.17 23.79
C ARG A 474 7.63 9.04 24.47
N SER A 475 7.76 9.41 25.74
CA SER A 475 8.90 9.11 26.61
C SER A 475 8.47 8.06 27.63
N ILE A 476 8.19 8.44 28.88
CA ILE A 476 7.68 7.57 29.94
C ILE A 476 6.32 8.09 30.39
N ARG A 477 5.25 7.42 29.92
CA ARG A 477 3.87 7.77 30.29
C ARG A 477 3.64 7.55 31.79
N GLY A 478 2.85 8.43 32.40
CA GLY A 478 2.61 8.47 33.86
C GLY A 478 3.51 9.47 34.61
N TYR A 479 4.60 9.94 33.98
CA TYR A 479 5.42 11.04 34.46
C TYR A 479 5.13 12.32 33.68
N LYS A 480 5.32 13.48 34.31
CA LYS A 480 5.19 14.79 33.65
C LYS A 480 6.24 14.96 32.56
N TYR A 481 5.90 15.72 31.52
CA TYR A 481 6.81 16.07 30.42
C TYR A 481 8.18 16.58 30.91
N LYS A 482 9.25 15.91 30.45
CA LYS A 482 10.67 16.22 30.74
C LYS A 482 11.00 16.40 32.23
N SER A 483 10.32 15.68 33.13
CA SER A 483 10.50 15.81 34.58
C SER A 483 11.59 14.92 35.20
N ILE A 484 12.09 13.92 34.47
CA ILE A 484 13.07 12.96 34.95
C ILE A 484 14.45 13.34 34.40
N ALA A 485 15.31 13.85 35.28
CA ALA A 485 16.72 14.14 35.03
C ALA A 485 17.48 14.19 36.37
N PRO A 486 18.83 14.11 36.35
CA PRO A 486 19.64 14.46 37.50
C PRO A 486 19.31 15.87 38.01
N LYS A 487 19.46 16.10 39.31
CA LYS A 487 19.21 17.40 39.95
C LYS A 487 20.51 17.92 40.56
N TYR A 488 20.68 19.24 40.57
CA TYR A 488 21.76 19.87 41.32
C TYR A 488 21.63 19.52 42.82
N ALA A 489 22.76 19.42 43.52
CA ALA A 489 22.75 19.28 44.96
C ALA A 489 22.06 20.51 45.57
N LYS A 490 21.08 20.29 46.46
CA LYS A 490 20.51 21.39 47.25
C LYS A 490 21.64 21.99 48.09
N ARG A 491 21.94 23.27 47.88
CA ARG A 491 22.80 24.04 48.77
C ARG A 491 22.08 24.33 50.08
#